data_AF-A0A9E3FVS2-F1
#
_entry.id   AF-A0A9E3FVS2-F1
#
_cell.length_a   1.000
_cell.length_b   1.000
_cell.length_c   1.000
_cell.angle_alpha   90.00
_cell.angle_beta   90.00
_cell.angle_gamma   90.00
#
_symmetry.space_group_name_H-M   'P 1'
#
loop_
_entity.id
_entity.type
_entity.pdbx_description
1 polymer ?
#
loop_
_entity_poly.entity_id
_entity_poly.type
_entity_poly.pdbx_seq_one_letter_code
_entity_poly.pdbx_strand_id
1 'polypeptide(L)' 'MEWVLLVSLQWIVYGSPTPPTTVQITSFPSEELCNKAAEAIRTEINAPIAGQLRAQTLGRVVCLLRKDK' A
#
# COMPACT_ATOMS: atom_id res chain seq x y z
N MET A 1 4.61 -21.27 -4.98
CA MET A 1 3.53 -20.29 -5.24
C MET A 1 3.25 -19.52 -3.96
N GLU A 2 3.50 -18.22 -3.97
CA GLU A 2 3.45 -17.34 -2.79
C GLU A 2 2.66 -16.09 -3.13
N TRP A 3 1.74 -15.66 -2.27
CA TRP A 3 1.06 -14.39 -2.44
C TRP A 3 1.92 -13.25 -1.91
N VAL A 4 2.01 -12.19 -2.68
CA VAL A 4 2.82 -11.01 -2.40
C VAL A 4 1.93 -9.79 -2.41
N LEU A 5 2.09 -8.95 -1.41
CA LEU A 5 1.41 -7.68 -1.29
C LEU A 5 2.35 -6.56 -1.72
N LEU A 6 1.96 -5.81 -2.75
CA LEU A 6 2.63 -4.57 -3.15
C LEU A 6 1.87 -3.39 -2.58
N VAL A 7 2.60 -2.52 -1.88
CA VAL A 7 2.10 -1.28 -1.30
C VAL A 7 2.88 -0.13 -1.92
N SER A 8 2.18 0.80 -2.56
CA SER A 8 2.77 2.00 -3.13
C SER A 8 2.10 3.23 -2.52
N LEU A 9 2.91 4.10 -1.91
CA LEU A 9 2.48 5.30 -1.21
C LEU A 9 2.99 6.54 -1.94
N GLN A 10 2.07 7.43 -2.29
CA GLN A 10 2.34 8.71 -2.92
C GLN A 10 1.99 9.83 -1.95
N TRP A 11 2.95 10.71 -1.67
CA TRP A 11 2.70 11.93 -0.89
C TRP A 11 2.41 13.10 -1.82
N ILE A 12 1.44 13.91 -1.46
CA ILE A 12 1.18 15.21 -2.07
C ILE A 12 1.36 16.26 -0.99
N VAL A 13 2.41 17.07 -1.11
CA VAL A 13 2.77 18.09 -0.13
C VAL A 13 2.67 19.45 -0.80
N TYR A 14 1.88 20.37 -0.25
CA TYR A 14 1.55 21.66 -0.87
C TYR A 14 1.04 21.53 -2.32
N GLY A 15 0.33 20.45 -2.64
CA GLY A 15 -0.19 20.17 -3.98
C GLY A 15 0.83 19.57 -4.96
N SER A 16 2.06 19.33 -4.53
CA SER A 16 3.10 18.71 -5.37
C SER A 16 3.33 17.25 -4.99
N PRO A 17 3.29 16.30 -5.94
CA PRO A 17 3.60 14.90 -5.66
C PRO A 17 5.10 14.70 -5.43
N THR A 18 5.48 13.90 -4.43
CA THR A 18 6.86 13.42 -4.23
C THR A 18 7.12 12.16 -5.07
N PRO A 19 8.34 11.62 -5.13
CA PRO A 19 8.52 10.25 -5.61
C PRO A 19 7.70 9.25 -4.77
N PRO A 20 7.03 8.26 -5.37
CA PRO A 20 6.28 7.26 -4.64
C PRO A 20 7.23 6.29 -3.92
N THR A 21 6.86 5.89 -2.71
CA THR A 21 7.54 4.83 -1.96
C THR A 21 6.82 3.52 -2.19
N THR A 22 7.52 2.52 -2.74
CA THR A 22 6.93 1.19 -2.99
C THR A 22 7.62 0.15 -2.12
N VAL A 23 6.83 -0.62 -1.39
CA VAL A 23 7.28 -1.70 -0.51
C VAL A 23 6.60 -2.99 -0.96
N GLN A 24 7.39 -4.05 -1.04
CA GLN A 24 6.90 -5.39 -1.28
C GLN A 24 6.90 -6.16 0.04
N ILE A 25 5.72 -6.60 0.46
CA ILE A 25 5.54 -7.50 1.59
C ILE A 25 5.32 -8.90 1.01
N THR A 26 6.33 -9.75 1.12
CA THR A 26 6.25 -11.15 0.72
C THR A 26 5.63 -11.99 1.83
N SER A 27 5.29 -13.25 1.54
CA SER A 27 4.91 -14.31 2.48
C SER A 27 3.47 -14.39 2.96
N PHE A 28 2.50 -14.29 2.03
CA PHE A 28 1.12 -14.69 2.33
C PHE A 28 0.83 -16.13 1.84
N PRO A 29 0.29 -17.01 2.70
CA PRO A 29 0.01 -18.39 2.34
C PRO A 29 -1.28 -18.56 1.52
N SER A 30 -2.18 -17.56 1.50
CA SER A 30 -3.40 -17.58 0.70
C SER A 30 -3.77 -16.18 0.18
N GLU A 31 -4.59 -16.16 -0.86
CA GLU A 31 -5.14 -14.94 -1.45
C GLU A 31 -5.96 -14.15 -0.43
N GLU A 32 -6.81 -14.85 0.32
CA GLU A 32 -7.70 -14.25 1.31
C GLU A 32 -6.90 -13.51 2.40
N LEU A 33 -5.81 -14.10 2.88
CA LEU A 33 -4.94 -13.47 3.89
C LEU A 33 -4.19 -12.26 3.32
N CYS A 34 -3.75 -12.34 2.06
CA CYS A 34 -3.17 -11.20 1.38
C CYS A 34 -4.19 -10.06 1.25
N ASN A 35 -5.42 -10.35 0.80
CA ASN A 35 -6.47 -9.35 0.62
C ASN A 35 -6.92 -8.71 1.95
N LYS A 36 -6.99 -9.49 3.04
CA LYS A 36 -7.26 -8.95 4.39
C LYS A 36 -6.16 -7.99 4.84
N ALA A 37 -4.89 -8.34 4.63
CA ALA A 37 -3.78 -7.43 4.91
C ALA A 37 -3.83 -6.18 4.02
N ALA A 38 -4.18 -6.35 2.74
CA ALA A 38 -4.33 -5.25 1.79
C ALA A 38 -5.43 -4.25 2.22
N GLU A 39 -6.55 -4.75 2.72
CA GLU A 39 -7.66 -3.93 3.21
C GLU A 39 -7.28 -3.14 4.49
N ALA A 40 -6.61 -3.80 5.44
CA ALA A 40 -6.11 -3.14 6.64
C ALA A 40 -5.14 -1.99 6.28
N ILE A 41 -4.17 -2.26 5.39
CA ILE A 41 -3.20 -1.25 4.95
C ILE A 41 -3.88 -0.12 4.17
N ARG A 42 -4.88 -0.42 3.34
CA ARG A 42 -5.63 0.60 2.61
C ARG A 42 -6.37 1.55 3.55
N THR A 43 -6.89 1.05 4.66
CA THR A 43 -7.54 1.88 5.68
C THR A 43 -6.55 2.85 6.31
N GLU A 44 -5.38 2.36 6.70
CA GLU A 44 -4.33 3.19 7.33
C GLU A 44 -3.76 4.24 6.37
N ILE A 45 -3.46 3.88 5.11
CA ILE A 45 -2.82 4.82 4.17
C ILE A 45 -3.73 5.99 3.80
N ASN A 46 -5.04 5.75 3.71
CA ASN A 46 -6.01 6.79 3.36
C ASN A 46 -6.49 7.58 4.58
N ALA A 47 -6.03 7.24 5.79
CA ALA A 47 -6.36 7.99 6.99
C ALA A 47 -5.76 9.41 6.89
N PRO A 48 -6.55 10.47 7.17
CA PRO A 48 -6.03 11.83 7.19
C PRO A 48 -4.94 12.01 8.24
N ILE A 49 -3.87 12.74 7.89
CA ILE A 49 -2.81 13.06 8.83
C ILE A 49 -3.28 14.21 9.73
N ALA A 50 -3.51 13.90 11.01
CA ALA A 50 -3.99 14.87 11.98
C ALA A 50 -3.09 16.11 12.05
N GLY A 51 -3.70 17.29 11.95
CA GLY A 51 -3.00 18.58 12.02
C GLY A 51 -2.27 19.01 10.75
N GLN A 52 -2.32 18.22 9.66
CA GLN A 52 -1.64 18.53 8.39
C GLN A 52 -2.63 18.72 7.23
N LEU A 53 -3.10 19.96 7.02
CA LEU A 53 -4.01 20.30 5.91
C LEU A 53 -3.32 20.35 4.54
N ARG A 54 -1.99 20.36 4.51
CA ARG A 54 -1.18 20.54 3.28
C ARG A 54 -0.49 19.25 2.83
N ALA A 55 -0.69 18.15 3.53
CA ALA A 55 -0.17 16.84 3.18
C ALA A 55 -1.34 15.88 2.95
N GLN A 56 -1.28 15.15 1.83
CA GLN A 56 -2.22 14.08 1.50
C GLN A 56 -1.43 12.84 1.14
N THR A 57 -1.94 11.68 1.53
CA THR A 57 -1.40 10.38 1.18
C THR A 57 -2.36 9.67 0.24
N LEU A 58 -1.82 9.11 -0.84
CA LEU A 58 -2.56 8.25 -1.75
C LEU A 58 -1.89 6.88 -1.77
N GLY A 59 -2.67 5.84 -1.51
CA GLY A 59 -2.19 4.46 -1.46
C GLY A 59 -2.70 3.63 -2.62
N ARG A 60 -1.80 2.87 -3.25
CA ARG A 60 -2.15 1.73 -4.10
C ARG A 60 -1.69 0.45 -3.44
N VAL A 61 -2.61 -0.50 -3.29
CA VAL A 61 -2.36 -1.77 -2.63
C VAL A 61 -2.87 -2.89 -3.51
N VAL A 62 -2.02 -3.88 -3.83
CA VAL A 62 -2.33 -4.97 -4.76
C VAL A 62 -1.74 -6.29 -4.26
N CYS A 63 -2.57 -7.33 -4.22
CA CYS A 63 -2.14 -8.71 -4.03
C CYS A 63 -1.83 -9.38 -5.36
N LEU A 64 -0.70 -10.05 -5.44
CA LEU A 64 -0.22 -10.74 -6.64
C LEU A 64 0.26 -12.15 -6.27
N LEU A 65 -0.11 -13.15 -7.07
CA LEU A 65 0.45 -14.48 -6.97
C LEU A 65 1.81 -14.51 -7.67
N ARG A 66 2.89 -14.73 -6.92
CA ARG A 66 4.22 -14.92 -7.50
C ARG A 66 4.34 -16.35 -8.04
N LYS A 67 4.55 -16.47 -9.35
CA LYS A 67 4.96 -17.72 -9.97
C LYS A 67 6.39 -18.03 -9.52
N ASP A 68 6.65 -19.27 -9.11
CA ASP A 68 8.01 -19.71 -8.77
C ASP A 68 8.92 -19.51 -10.01
N LYS A 69 10.17 -19.07 -9.76
CA LYS A 69 11.18 -18.88 -10.81
C LYS A 69 11.54 -20.18 -11.49
#